data_AF-A0A212C4B5-F1
#
_entry.id   AF-A0A212C4B5-F1
#
_cell.length_a   1.000
_cell.length_b   1.000
_cell.length_c   1.000
_cell.angle_alpha   90.00
_cell.angle_beta   90.00
_cell.angle_gamma   90.00
#
_symmetry.space_group_name_H-M   'P 1'
#
loop_
_entity.id
_entity.type
_entity.pdbx_description
1 polymer ?
#
loop_
_entity_poly.entity_id
_entity_poly.type
_entity_poly.pdbx_seq_one_letter_code
_entity_poly.pdbx_strand_id
1 'polypeptide(L)'
;MQVDPQKYKGIFNGFSVTLKEDGFRGLAKGWAPTLIGYSLQGLCKFGFYEVFKVLYSNMLGEENAYVWHTSLYLAAFASAEFFADIALAPMEAAKFQIQTQPVYANTLRDAAPKM
;
A
#
# COMPACT_ATOMS: atom_id res chain seq x y z
N MET A 1 -4.08 20.09 -7.37
CA MET A 1 -2.74 20.70 -7.27
C MET A 1 -1.75 20.04 -8.21
N GLN A 2 -1.54 18.72 -8.14
CA GLN A 2 -0.63 18.02 -9.08
C GLN A 2 -1.33 17.47 -10.34
N VAL A 3 -2.61 17.08 -10.26
CA VAL A 3 -3.35 16.49 -11.40
C VAL A 3 -3.94 17.58 -12.32
N ASP A 4 -4.49 18.64 -11.72
CA ASP A 4 -4.93 19.85 -12.43
C ASP A 4 -4.67 21.09 -11.54
N PRO A 5 -3.62 21.89 -11.84
CA PRO A 5 -3.27 23.08 -11.06
C PRO A 5 -4.29 24.22 -11.21
N GLN A 6 -5.02 24.29 -12.34
CA GLN A 6 -5.97 25.37 -12.60
C GLN A 6 -7.28 25.17 -11.85
N LYS A 7 -7.73 23.91 -11.73
CA LYS A 7 -8.94 23.53 -11.00
C LYS A 7 -8.77 23.54 -9.49
N TYR A 8 -7.60 23.16 -9.00
CA TYR A 8 -7.32 22.96 -7.57
C TYR A 8 -6.22 23.91 -7.06
N LYS A 9 -6.58 25.19 -6.86
CA LYS A 9 -5.65 26.28 -6.48
C LYS A 9 -5.20 26.27 -5.00
N GLY A 10 -5.90 25.54 -4.14
CA GLY A 10 -5.69 25.52 -2.67
C GLY A 10 -6.23 24.22 -2.07
N ILE A 11 -5.75 23.79 -0.90
CA ILE A 11 -6.30 22.61 -0.19
C ILE A 11 -7.78 22.84 0.14
N PHE A 12 -8.11 24.02 0.69
CA PHE A 12 -9.50 24.40 1.01
C PHE A 12 -10.38 24.57 -0.23
N ASN A 13 -9.84 25.17 -1.30
CA ASN A 13 -10.56 25.31 -2.57
C ASN A 13 -10.83 23.92 -3.18
N GLY A 14 -9.84 23.04 -3.16
CA GLY A 14 -10.01 21.68 -3.65
C GLY A 14 -10.99 20.85 -2.86
N PHE A 15 -11.00 20.96 -1.53
CA PHE A 15 -12.01 20.31 -0.70
C PHE A 15 -13.43 20.80 -1.02
N SER A 16 -13.59 22.11 -1.23
CA SER A 16 -14.88 22.71 -1.61
C SER A 16 -15.34 22.29 -3.01
N VAL A 17 -14.43 22.27 -3.99
CA VAL A 17 -14.71 21.84 -5.36
C VAL A 17 -15.08 20.36 -5.40
N THR A 18 -14.32 19.49 -4.73
CA THR A 18 -14.62 18.05 -4.66
C THR A 18 -15.95 17.78 -3.96
N LEU A 19 -16.28 18.50 -2.89
CA LEU A 19 -17.59 18.38 -2.24
C LEU A 19 -18.75 18.85 -3.12
N LYS A 20 -18.54 19.86 -3.97
CA LYS A 20 -19.57 20.36 -4.88
C LYS A 20 -19.76 19.49 -6.12
N GLU A 21 -18.70 18.88 -6.63
CA GLU A 21 -18.73 18.07 -7.87
C GLU A 21 -19.00 16.59 -7.61
N ASP A 22 -18.28 15.96 -6.68
CA ASP A 22 -18.35 14.52 -6.40
C ASP A 22 -19.09 14.18 -5.08
N GLY A 23 -19.46 15.20 -4.30
CA GLY A 23 -20.13 15.04 -3.01
C GLY A 23 -19.26 14.36 -1.93
N PHE A 24 -19.89 13.94 -0.83
CA PHE A 24 -19.21 13.21 0.26
C PHE A 24 -18.61 11.86 -0.19
N ARG A 25 -19.13 11.25 -1.26
CA ARG A 25 -18.59 10.00 -1.82
C ARG A 25 -17.29 10.22 -2.58
N GLY A 26 -17.06 11.41 -3.16
CA GLY A 26 -15.80 11.79 -3.78
C GLY A 26 -14.61 11.79 -2.81
N LEU A 27 -14.86 12.13 -1.54
CA LEU A 27 -13.83 12.10 -0.49
C LEU A 27 -13.40 10.68 -0.11
N ALA A 28 -14.30 9.71 -0.25
CA ALA A 28 -14.02 8.29 -0.01
C ALA A 28 -13.51 7.55 -1.27
N LYS A 29 -13.26 8.26 -2.38
CA LYS A 29 -12.81 7.65 -3.63
C LYS A 29 -11.42 7.04 -3.45
N GLY A 30 -11.31 5.72 -3.63
CA GLY A 30 -10.08 4.95 -3.38
C GLY A 30 -9.92 4.40 -1.96
N TRP A 31 -10.98 4.39 -1.13
CA TRP A 31 -10.93 3.76 0.22
C TRP A 31 -10.69 2.25 0.16
N ALA A 32 -11.35 1.53 -0.75
CA ALA A 32 -11.23 0.09 -0.90
C ALA A 32 -9.81 -0.38 -1.27
N PRO A 33 -9.10 0.23 -2.27
CA PRO A 33 -7.73 -0.19 -2.58
C PRO A 33 -6.75 0.15 -1.46
N THR A 34 -6.99 1.27 -0.78
CA THR A 34 -6.22 1.65 0.40
C THR A 34 -6.39 0.61 1.51
N LEU A 35 -7.63 0.25 1.87
CA LEU A 35 -7.90 -0.69 2.95
C LEU A 35 -7.35 -2.09 2.63
N ILE A 36 -7.59 -2.60 1.43
CA ILE A 36 -7.15 -3.95 1.04
C ILE A 36 -5.62 -4.00 0.92
N GLY A 37 -5.01 -3.01 0.25
CA GLY A 37 -3.56 -2.93 0.08
C GLY A 37 -2.82 -2.89 1.42
N TYR A 38 -3.17 -1.95 2.31
CA TYR A 38 -2.50 -1.84 3.61
C TYR A 38 -2.79 -3.03 4.53
N SER A 39 -3.99 -3.63 4.45
CA SER A 39 -4.29 -4.83 5.23
C SER A 39 -3.43 -6.02 4.78
N LEU A 40 -3.29 -6.21 3.47
CA LEU A 40 -2.42 -7.25 2.90
C LEU A 40 -0.95 -6.99 3.23
N GLN A 41 -0.48 -5.75 3.07
CA GLN A 41 0.88 -5.38 3.44
C GLN A 41 1.15 -5.65 4.92
N GLY A 42 0.25 -5.27 5.82
CA GLY A 42 0.38 -5.52 7.25
C GLY A 42 0.44 -7.01 7.57
N LEU A 43 -0.51 -7.79 7.03
CA LEU A 43 -0.53 -9.24 7.23
C LEU A 43 0.73 -9.93 6.71
N CYS A 44 1.17 -9.58 5.50
CA CYS A 44 2.39 -10.14 4.91
C CYS A 44 3.63 -9.72 5.69
N LYS A 45 3.75 -8.45 6.06
CA LYS A 45 4.93 -7.93 6.77
C LYS A 45 5.09 -8.56 8.15
N PHE A 46 4.04 -8.59 8.96
CA PHE A 46 4.12 -9.20 10.30
C PHE A 46 4.14 -10.73 10.25
N GLY A 47 3.32 -11.34 9.39
CA GLY A 47 3.25 -12.79 9.25
C GLY A 47 4.56 -13.39 8.70
N PHE A 48 5.07 -12.85 7.59
CA PHE A 48 6.32 -13.35 7.02
C PHE A 48 7.54 -12.99 7.86
N TYR A 49 7.54 -11.86 8.56
CA TYR A 49 8.64 -11.51 9.45
C TYR A 49 8.87 -12.57 10.52
N GLU A 50 7.81 -13.10 11.15
CA GLU A 50 7.95 -14.19 12.13
C GLU A 50 8.41 -15.49 11.49
N VAL A 51 7.85 -15.85 10.33
CA VAL A 51 8.25 -17.05 9.59
C VAL A 51 9.73 -17.00 9.21
N PHE A 52 10.20 -15.90 8.62
CA PHE A 52 11.61 -15.75 8.23
C PHE A 52 12.55 -15.66 9.44
N LYS A 53 12.12 -15.05 10.55
CA LYS A 53 12.89 -15.06 11.80
C LYS A 53 13.13 -16.48 12.29
N VAL A 54 12.07 -17.29 12.40
CA VAL A 54 12.17 -18.67 12.89
C VAL A 54 12.99 -19.52 11.92
N LEU A 55 12.78 -19.34 10.61
CA LEU A 55 13.51 -20.07 9.58
C LEU A 55 15.01 -19.76 9.60
N TYR A 56 15.40 -18.48 9.61
CA TYR A 56 16.80 -18.10 9.67
C TYR A 56 17.45 -18.41 11.03
N SER A 57 16.73 -18.30 12.14
CA SER A 57 17.23 -18.68 13.46
C SER A 57 17.49 -20.18 13.57
N ASN A 58 16.61 -21.02 13.02
CA ASN A 58 16.79 -22.47 13.01
C ASN A 58 17.93 -22.90 12.08
N MET A 59 18.18 -22.16 10.99
CA MET A 59 19.29 -22.45 10.05
C MET A 59 20.66 -22.07 10.60
N LEU A 60 20.77 -20.97 11.37
CA LEU A 60 22.04 -20.48 11.91
C LEU A 60 22.44 -21.15 13.25
N GLY A 61 21.47 -21.69 13.99
CA GLY A 61 21.68 -22.21 15.35
C GLY A 61 21.68 -21.12 16.42
N GLU A 62 21.33 -21.47 17.66
CA GLU A 62 21.09 -20.49 18.75
C GLU A 62 22.27 -19.56 19.03
N GLU A 63 23.51 -20.05 19.00
CA GLU A 63 24.70 -19.22 19.27
C GLU A 63 24.93 -18.17 18.17
N ASN A 64 24.87 -18.55 16.90
CA ASN A 64 25.09 -17.61 15.79
C ASN A 64 23.88 -16.68 15.58
N ALA A 65 22.67 -17.14 15.88
CA ALA A 65 21.47 -16.30 15.83
C ALA A 65 21.54 -15.17 16.87
N TYR A 66 22.15 -15.40 18.04
CA TYR A 66 22.37 -14.37 19.05
C TYR A 66 23.46 -13.38 18.64
N VAL A 67 24.59 -13.88 18.13
CA VAL A 67 25.71 -13.04 17.67
C VAL A 67 25.31 -12.16 16.49
N TRP A 68 24.61 -12.72 15.50
CA TRP A 68 24.21 -12.03 14.26
C TRP A 68 22.74 -11.58 14.25
N HIS A 69 22.12 -11.40 15.41
CA HIS A 69 20.69 -11.08 15.55
C HIS A 69 20.27 -9.87 14.70
N THR A 70 21.09 -8.83 14.61
CA THR A 70 20.79 -7.64 13.80
C THR A 70 20.71 -7.97 12.31
N SER A 71 21.71 -8.68 11.77
CA SER A 71 21.76 -9.09 10.36
C SER A 71 20.64 -10.06 10.02
N LEU A 72 20.31 -10.97 10.95
CA LEU A 72 19.22 -11.93 10.81
C LEU A 72 17.87 -11.22 10.74
N TYR A 73 17.61 -10.27 11.65
CA TYR A 73 16.37 -9.49 11.64
C TYR A 73 16.25 -8.60 10.40
N LEU A 74 17.35 -8.01 9.93
CA LEU A 74 17.37 -7.25 8.67
C LEU A 74 17.05 -8.14 7.47
N ALA A 75 17.67 -9.33 7.38
CA ALA A 75 17.39 -10.28 6.30
C ALA A 75 15.95 -10.80 6.34
N ALA A 76 15.42 -11.09 7.53
CA ALA A 76 14.03 -11.51 7.72
C ALA A 76 13.05 -10.41 7.30
N PHE A 77 13.32 -9.17 7.68
CA PHE A 77 12.50 -8.02 7.33
C PHE A 77 12.54 -7.71 5.84
N ALA A 78 13.72 -7.70 5.22
CA ALA A 78 13.87 -7.48 3.79
C ALA A 78 13.15 -8.56 2.96
N SER A 79 13.24 -9.82 3.40
CA SER A 79 12.52 -10.93 2.76
C SER A 79 11.00 -10.76 2.90
N ALA A 80 10.51 -10.40 4.09
CA ALA A 80 9.10 -10.17 4.34
C ALA A 80 8.54 -8.98 3.52
N GLU A 81 9.28 -7.88 3.43
CA GLU A 81 8.89 -6.70 2.65
C GLU A 81 8.82 -7.00 1.15
N PHE A 82 9.76 -7.78 0.61
CA PHE A 82 9.73 -8.16 -0.81
C PHE A 82 8.40 -8.83 -1.21
N PHE A 83 7.91 -9.78 -0.41
CA PHE A 83 6.63 -10.44 -0.69
C PHE A 83 5.43 -9.54 -0.38
N ALA A 84 5.51 -8.68 0.64
CA ALA A 84 4.46 -7.72 0.94
C ALA A 84 4.29 -6.70 -0.19
N ASP A 85 5.38 -6.23 -0.78
CA ASP A 85 5.36 -5.23 -1.85
C ASP A 85 4.84 -5.79 -3.17
N ILE A 86 5.04 -7.09 -3.45
CA ILE A 86 4.39 -7.76 -4.59
C ILE A 86 2.87 -7.70 -4.47
N ALA A 87 2.31 -7.82 -3.27
CA ALA A 87 0.88 -7.71 -3.03
C ALA A 87 0.38 -6.26 -2.97
N LEU A 88 1.22 -5.34 -2.49
CA LEU A 88 0.87 -3.93 -2.29
C LEU A 88 0.96 -3.10 -3.58
N ALA A 89 2.01 -3.28 -4.38
CA ALA A 89 2.28 -2.52 -5.59
C ALA A 89 1.10 -2.44 -6.57
N PRO A 90 0.37 -3.53 -6.90
CA PRO A 90 -0.80 -3.44 -7.76
C PRO A 90 -1.95 -2.65 -7.10
N MET A 91 -2.11 -2.74 -5.78
CA MET A 91 -3.17 -2.02 -5.06
C MET A 91 -2.88 -0.52 -4.98
N GLU A 92 -1.61 -0.13 -4.80
CA GLU A 92 -1.21 1.27 -4.86
C GLU A 92 -1.35 1.84 -6.27
N ALA A 93 -0.95 1.09 -7.30
CA ALA A 93 -1.15 1.51 -8.69
C ALA A 93 -2.65 1.69 -9.01
N ALA A 94 -3.52 0.78 -8.53
CA ALA A 94 -4.98 0.93 -8.67
C ALA A 94 -5.49 2.20 -7.97
N LYS A 95 -5.00 2.48 -6.76
CA LYS A 95 -5.33 3.70 -6.01
C LYS A 95 -4.91 4.95 -6.80
N PHE A 96 -3.68 4.99 -7.32
CA PHE A 96 -3.20 6.12 -8.11
C PHE A 96 -4.07 6.37 -9.33
N GLN A 97 -4.43 5.33 -10.07
CA GLN A 97 -5.30 5.46 -11.24
C GLN A 97 -6.70 5.97 -10.89
N ILE A 98 -7.33 5.43 -9.83
CA ILE A 98 -8.65 5.87 -9.37
C ILE A 98 -8.64 7.34 -8.88
N GLN A 99 -7.54 7.78 -8.26
CA GLN A 99 -7.43 9.14 -7.70
C GLN A 99 -6.99 10.20 -8.72
N THR A 100 -6.22 9.83 -9.75
CA THR A 100 -5.68 10.78 -10.73
C THR A 100 -6.45 10.82 -12.04
N GLN A 101 -7.14 9.74 -12.43
CA GLN A 101 -7.84 9.67 -13.71
C GLN A 101 -9.37 9.66 -13.53
N PRO A 102 -10.07 10.78 -13.79
CA PRO A 102 -11.52 10.87 -13.60
C PRO A 102 -12.34 9.96 -14.54
N VAL A 103 -11.77 9.50 -15.66
CA VAL A 103 -12.46 8.69 -16.70
C VAL A 103 -12.12 7.19 -16.62
N TYR A 104 -11.15 6.78 -15.80
CA TYR A 104 -10.59 5.43 -15.86
C TYR A 104 -11.41 4.38 -15.10
N ALA A 105 -11.71 4.61 -13.81
CA ALA A 105 -12.55 3.74 -12.99
C ALA A 105 -13.01 4.45 -11.71
N ASN A 106 -14.26 4.25 -11.29
CA ASN A 106 -14.79 4.82 -10.04
C ASN A 106 -14.73 3.83 -8.86
N THR A 107 -14.38 2.56 -9.09
CA THR A 107 -14.41 1.50 -8.08
C THR A 107 -13.30 0.48 -8.34
N LEU A 108 -12.82 -0.18 -7.28
CA LEU A 108 -11.73 -1.17 -7.34
C LEU A 108 -12.03 -2.33 -8.31
N ARG A 109 -13.31 -2.75 -8.40
CA ARG A 109 -13.77 -3.77 -9.35
C ARG A 109 -13.66 -3.35 -10.82
N ASP A 110 -13.73 -2.06 -11.11
CA ASP A 110 -13.58 -1.53 -12.48
C ASP A 110 -12.11 -1.22 -12.82
N ALA A 111 -11.28 -0.97 -11.80
CA ALA A 111 -9.86 -0.70 -11.97
C ALA A 111 -9.04 -1.99 -12.13
N ALA A 112 -9.31 -3.01 -11.30
CA ALA A 112 -8.57 -4.27 -11.31
C ALA A 112 -8.49 -5.01 -12.68
N PRO A 113 -9.55 -5.05 -13.52
CA PRO A 113 -9.46 -5.70 -14.84
C PRO A 113 -8.89 -4.80 -15.95
N LYS A 114 -8.61 -3.52 -15.67
CA LYS A 114 -8.03 -2.56 -16.64
C LYS A 114 -6.52 -2.36 -16.44
N MET A 115 -5.98 -2.85 -15.34
CA MET A 115 -4.54 -2.89 -15.01
C MET A 115 -3.88 -4.11 -15.63
#